data_AF-A0A2V4B6W7-F1
#
_entry.id   AF-A0A2V4B6W7-F1
#
_cell.length_a   1.000
_cell.length_b   1.000
_cell.length_c   1.000
_cell.angle_alpha   90.00
_cell.angle_beta   90.00
_cell.angle_gamma   90.00
#
_symmetry.space_group_name_H-M   'P 1'
#
loop_
_entity.id
_entity.type
_entity.pdbx_description
1 polymer ?
#
loop_
_entity_poly.entity_id
_entity_poly.type
_entity_poly.pdbx_seq_one_letter_code
_entity_poly.pdbx_strand_id
1 'polypeptide(L)' 'MTSDRRDQRGRDDEPARPSRRPDRTSLDDVFGDVLPDTTSDERGPAPDRRATDDWYLENRPPHHGG' A
#
# COMPACT_ATOMS: atom_id res chain seq x y z
N MET A 1 -0.73 39.70 -21.31
CA MET A 1 -2.03 39.70 -20.62
C MET A 1 -2.17 38.36 -19.92
N THR A 2 -2.22 38.41 -18.60
CA THR A 2 -2.41 37.31 -17.65
C THR A 2 -3.85 36.77 -17.72
N SER A 3 -4.06 35.55 -17.20
CA SER A 3 -5.30 34.75 -17.11
C SER A 3 -5.35 33.71 -18.24
N ASP A 4 -5.42 32.42 -17.98
CA ASP A 4 -6.40 31.82 -17.09
C ASP A 4 -5.80 30.77 -16.15
N ARG A 5 -6.31 30.82 -14.93
CA ARG A 5 -5.75 30.25 -13.71
C ARG A 5 -6.70 29.14 -13.28
N ARG A 6 -6.12 27.95 -13.08
CA ARG A 6 -6.64 26.90 -12.19
C ARG A 6 -7.91 26.19 -12.68
N ASP A 7 -7.70 25.24 -13.58
CA ASP A 7 -8.43 23.96 -13.57
C ASP A 7 -7.98 23.13 -12.33
N GLN A 8 -8.28 23.61 -11.12
CA GLN A 8 -7.81 23.06 -9.85
C GLN A 8 -8.92 22.96 -8.80
N ARG A 9 -10.13 22.55 -9.16
CA ARG A 9 -11.15 22.21 -8.17
C ARG A 9 -12.02 21.04 -8.62
N GLY A 10 -11.82 19.89 -7.98
CA GLY A 10 -12.84 18.84 -8.00
C GLY A 10 -12.37 17.39 -7.89
N ARG A 11 -11.10 17.08 -7.61
CA ARG A 11 -10.66 15.68 -7.35
C ARG A 11 -10.47 15.36 -5.86
N ASP A 12 -11.10 16.11 -4.98
CA ASP A 12 -10.96 15.94 -3.52
C ASP A 12 -12.23 15.39 -2.84
N ASP A 13 -13.22 14.95 -3.63
CA ASP A 13 -14.54 14.50 -3.14
C ASP A 13 -14.83 13.03 -3.55
N GLU A 14 -13.80 12.16 -3.63
CA GLU A 14 -14.09 10.73 -3.52
C GLU A 14 -14.24 10.41 -2.03
N PRO A 15 -15.42 9.99 -1.54
CA PRO A 15 -15.58 9.63 -0.15
C PRO A 15 -14.54 8.55 0.17
N ALA A 16 -13.73 8.78 1.22
CA ALA A 16 -12.79 7.80 1.74
C ALA A 16 -13.58 6.51 1.98
N ARG A 17 -13.45 5.55 1.06
CA ARG A 17 -14.16 4.28 1.16
C ARG A 17 -13.81 3.72 2.53
N PRO A 18 -14.80 3.37 3.37
CA PRO A 18 -14.49 2.82 4.68
C PRO A 18 -13.55 1.65 4.44
N SER A 19 -12.33 1.73 4.96
CA SER A 19 -11.36 0.64 4.84
C SER A 19 -11.96 -0.53 5.58
N ARG A 20 -12.71 -1.37 4.87
CA ARG A 20 -13.34 -2.54 5.45
C ARG A 20 -12.18 -3.45 5.80
N ARG A 21 -11.79 -3.44 7.08
CA ARG A 21 -10.77 -4.37 7.56
C ARG A 21 -11.24 -5.76 7.12
N PRO A 22 -10.37 -6.56 6.49
CA PRO A 22 -10.75 -7.89 6.06
C PRO A 22 -11.27 -8.69 7.25
N ASP A 23 -12.28 -9.52 6.99
CA ASP A 23 -12.78 -10.45 8.00
C ASP A 23 -11.66 -11.41 8.41
N ARG A 24 -11.68 -11.88 9.66
CA ARG A 24 -10.67 -12.81 10.19
C ARG A 24 -10.53 -14.05 9.30
N THR A 25 -11.65 -14.62 8.87
CA THR A 25 -11.68 -15.78 7.96
C THR A 25 -10.90 -15.51 6.67
N SER A 26 -11.06 -14.32 6.09
CA SER A 26 -10.36 -13.95 4.85
C SER A 26 -8.86 -13.72 5.06
N LEU A 27 -8.44 -13.35 6.27
CA LEU A 27 -7.03 -13.24 6.62
C LEU A 27 -6.44 -14.64 6.84
N ASP A 28 -7.15 -15.50 7.56
CA ASP A 28 -6.73 -16.85 7.88
C ASP A 28 -6.61 -17.72 6.62
N ASP A 29 -7.46 -17.50 5.60
CA ASP A 29 -7.33 -18.15 4.28
C ASP A 29 -6.01 -17.82 3.56
N VAL A 30 -5.43 -16.62 3.81
CA VAL A 30 -4.20 -16.14 3.17
C VAL A 30 -2.97 -16.40 4.04
N PHE A 31 -3.09 -16.20 5.35
CA PHE A 31 -2.00 -16.20 6.30
C PHE A 31 -1.97 -17.45 7.21
N GLY A 32 -3.03 -18.24 7.22
CA GLY A 32 -3.24 -19.38 8.10
C GLY A 32 -3.73 -18.99 9.50
N ASP A 33 -4.14 -20.00 10.27
CA ASP A 33 -4.65 -19.84 11.65
C ASP A 33 -3.53 -19.72 12.70
N VAL A 34 -2.29 -20.06 12.32
CA VAL A 34 -1.15 -20.13 13.24
C VAL A 34 -0.42 -18.79 13.24
N LEU A 35 -0.46 -18.10 14.38
CA LEU A 35 0.30 -16.88 14.59
C LEU A 35 1.78 -17.20 14.81
N PRO A 36 2.70 -16.28 14.44
CA PRO A 36 4.12 -16.44 14.74
C PRO A 36 4.38 -16.50 16.25
N ASP A 37 5.35 -17.31 16.67
CA ASP A 37 5.75 -17.46 18.08
C ASP A 37 6.26 -16.16 18.71
N THR A 38 6.72 -15.21 17.89
CA THR A 38 7.22 -13.90 18.32
C THR A 38 6.17 -12.82 18.13
N THR A 39 5.98 -11.97 19.12
CA THR A 39 5.10 -10.80 19.03
C THR A 39 5.69 -9.69 18.16
N SER A 40 4.87 -8.71 17.80
CA SER A 40 5.32 -7.62 16.91
C SER A 40 6.39 -6.72 17.53
N ASP A 41 6.42 -6.61 18.86
CA ASP A 41 7.38 -5.83 19.63
C ASP A 41 8.69 -6.58 19.87
N GLU A 42 8.65 -7.92 19.90
CA GLU A 42 9.83 -8.77 19.98
C GLU A 42 10.52 -8.98 18.63
N ARG A 43 9.77 -8.83 17.52
CA ARG A 43 10.38 -8.83 16.19
C ARG A 43 11.36 -7.67 16.05
N GLY A 44 12.53 -7.97 15.50
CA GLY A 44 13.53 -6.96 15.14
C GLY A 44 13.01 -5.92 14.15
N PRO A 45 13.85 -4.92 13.81
CA PRO A 45 13.48 -3.86 12.88
C PRO A 45 12.91 -4.46 11.59
N ALA A 46 11.76 -3.94 11.15
CA ALA A 46 11.23 -4.28 9.84
C ALA A 46 12.32 -3.99 8.78
N PRO A 47 12.43 -4.81 7.72
CA PRO A 47 13.38 -4.55 6.64
C PRO A 47 13.23 -3.11 6.15
N ASP A 48 14.36 -2.46 5.88
CA ASP A 48 14.39 -1.07 5.42
C ASP A 48 13.45 -0.91 4.22
N ARG A 49 12.56 0.08 4.26
CA ARG A 49 11.61 0.36 3.17
C ARG A 49 12.32 0.58 1.84
N ARG A 50 13.61 0.94 1.84
CA ARG A 50 14.45 1.05 0.63
C ARG A 50 14.68 -0.30 -0.06
N ALA A 51 14.76 -1.41 0.67
CA ALA A 51 14.90 -2.76 0.10
C ALA A 51 13.60 -3.24 -0.59
N THR A 52 12.48 -2.54 -0.39
CA THR A 52 11.19 -2.87 -1.02
C THR A 52 11.13 -2.42 -2.48
N ASP A 53 11.86 -1.36 -2.85
CA ASP A 53 11.87 -0.85 -4.21
C ASP A 53 12.63 -1.78 -5.16
N ASP A 54 13.66 -2.47 -4.68
CA ASP A 54 14.46 -3.39 -5.50
C ASP A 54 13.59 -4.51 -6.09
N TRP A 55 12.73 -5.13 -5.28
CA TRP A 55 11.78 -6.13 -5.77
C TRP A 55 10.84 -5.53 -6.83
N TYR A 56 10.34 -4.31 -6.60
CA TYR A 56 9.46 -3.64 -7.55
C TYR A 56 10.19 -3.32 -8.87
N LEU A 57 11.44 -2.87 -8.81
CA LEU A 57 12.26 -2.58 -9.99
C LEU A 57 12.58 -3.83 -10.79
N GLU A 58 12.91 -4.94 -10.13
CA GLU A 58 13.16 -6.25 -10.75
C GLU A 58 11.90 -6.86 -11.39
N ASN A 59 10.71 -6.57 -10.86
CA ASN A 59 9.46 -7.16 -11.29
C ASN A 59 8.51 -6.18 -12.01
N ARG A 60 9.02 -5.00 -12.38
CA ARG A 60 8.21 -3.96 -13.00
C ARG A 60 7.76 -4.38 -14.40
N PRO A 61 6.46 -4.32 -14.73
CA PRO A 61 6.00 -4.66 -16.07
C PRO A 61 6.60 -3.72 -17.14
N PRO A 62 6.85 -4.19 -18.38
CA PRO A 62 7.63 -3.47 -19.40
C PRO A 62 7.08 -2.08 -19.78
N HIS A 63 5.78 -1.86 -19.59
CA HIS A 63 5.08 -0.65 -20.00
C HIS A 63 5.12 0.50 -18.99
N HIS A 64 5.68 0.31 -17.80
CA HIS A 64 5.60 1.35 -16.78
C HIS A 64 6.56 2.53 -17.02
N GLY A 65 7.54 2.44 -17.94
CA GLY A 65 8.62 3.43 -18.10
C GLY A 65 8.36 4.54 -19.13
N GLY A 66 7.17 5.14 -19.11
CA GLY A 66 6.89 6.34 -19.93
C GLY A 66 7.70 7.55 -19.48
#